data_AF-A0A8D2BBM6-F1
#
_entry.id   AF-A0A8D2BBM6-F1
#
_cell.length_a   1.000
_cell.length_b   1.000
_cell.length_c   1.000
_cell.angle_alpha   90.00
_cell.angle_beta   90.00
_cell.angle_gamma   90.00
#
_symmetry.space_group_name_H-M   'P 1'
#
loop_
_entity.id
_entity.type
_entity.pdbx_description
1 polymer ?
#
loop_
_entity_poly.entity_id
_entity_poly.type
_entity_poly.pdbx_seq_one_letter_code
_entity_poly.pdbx_strand_id
1 'polypeptide(L)'
;MRSLLLLTTLLVPVHLAVAWSVKYAVDCPEHCDSSECRSNLHCKKTVLDDCSCCQVCAAGLGETCYRTVSGMDGVKCGPGLRCQFYSEEDDFGDEFGICKDCPYGTFGMECKETCNCQSGICDRVTGKCLKFSFFPYSATKSSRRFVSNTELDLASGDGNAVREETVKENAAQSPGMKWLNPR
;
A
#
# COMPACT_ATOMS: atom_id res chain seq x y z
N MET A 1 51.35 -49.04 15.57
CA MET A 1 51.09 -48.59 14.19
C MET A 1 49.89 -49.33 13.65
N ARG A 2 48.80 -48.62 13.30
CA ARG A 2 47.59 -48.99 12.53
C ARG A 2 46.47 -48.04 13.01
N SER A 3 46.53 -46.79 12.57
CA SER A 3 45.97 -46.24 11.33
C SER A 3 44.44 -46.13 11.40
N LEU A 4 44.01 -44.87 11.38
CA LEU A 4 42.67 -44.32 11.44
C LEU A 4 41.72 -44.87 10.38
N LEU A 5 40.45 -45.03 10.75
CA LEU A 5 39.30 -44.75 9.88
C LEU A 5 38.20 -44.10 10.74
N LEU A 6 38.17 -42.77 10.77
CA LEU A 6 37.04 -42.00 11.30
C LEU A 6 35.99 -41.89 10.17
N LEU A 7 34.84 -42.55 10.32
CA LEU A 7 33.67 -42.26 9.48
C LEU A 7 33.00 -41.00 9.99
N THR A 8 33.27 -39.86 9.36
CA THR A 8 32.47 -38.65 9.50
C THR A 8 31.27 -38.75 8.55
N THR A 9 30.13 -39.20 9.06
CA THR A 9 28.85 -39.04 8.38
C THR A 9 28.44 -37.57 8.42
N LEU A 10 28.65 -36.84 7.31
CA LEU A 10 28.07 -35.51 7.09
C LEU A 10 26.54 -35.68 6.89
N LEU A 11 25.78 -35.55 7.98
CA LEU A 11 24.36 -35.26 7.90
C LEU A 11 24.21 -33.80 7.46
N VAL A 12 23.96 -33.58 6.18
CA VAL A 12 23.54 -32.29 5.65
C VAL A 12 22.13 -32.01 6.18
N PRO A 13 21.90 -30.94 6.96
CA PRO A 13 20.54 -30.54 7.30
C PRO A 13 19.92 -29.91 6.05
N VAL A 14 19.24 -30.73 5.26
CA VAL A 14 18.26 -30.25 4.29
C VAL A 14 17.00 -29.86 5.08
N HIS A 15 16.41 -28.72 4.70
CA HIS A 15 15.19 -28.09 5.27
C HIS A 15 15.42 -27.00 6.32
N LEU A 16 16.11 -25.93 5.93
CA LEU A 16 15.66 -24.58 6.29
C LEU A 16 14.92 -23.97 5.09
N ALA A 17 13.65 -24.32 4.94
CA ALA A 17 12.71 -23.45 4.21
C ALA A 17 12.22 -22.40 5.21
N VAL A 18 13.03 -21.36 5.40
CA VAL A 18 12.64 -20.20 6.20
C VAL A 18 11.66 -19.35 5.40
N ALA A 19 10.50 -19.16 6.01
CA ALA A 19 9.58 -18.04 5.89
C ALA A 19 8.93 -17.80 4.52
N TRP A 20 7.92 -18.60 4.19
CA TRP A 20 6.81 -18.04 3.43
C TRP A 20 5.73 -17.61 4.42
N SER A 21 5.41 -16.32 4.36
CA SER A 21 4.40 -15.63 5.16
C SER A 21 3.18 -16.54 5.35
N VAL A 22 3.04 -17.12 6.55
CA VAL A 22 1.80 -17.78 6.96
C VAL A 22 0.81 -16.65 7.20
N LYS A 23 0.29 -16.11 6.10
CA LYS A 23 -0.98 -15.37 6.14
C LYS A 23 -1.98 -16.38 6.70
N TYR A 24 -2.60 -15.98 7.81
CA TYR A 24 -3.68 -16.63 8.54
C TYR A 24 -4.43 -17.69 7.71
N ALA A 25 -4.66 -18.86 8.30
CA ALA A 25 -5.45 -19.90 7.66
C ALA A 25 -6.92 -19.46 7.60
N VAL A 26 -7.46 -19.33 6.40
CA VAL A 26 -8.90 -19.27 6.17
C VAL A 26 -9.39 -20.69 5.91
N ASP A 27 -10.37 -21.15 6.69
CA ASP A 27 -11.05 -22.42 6.41
C ASP A 27 -12.07 -22.20 5.30
N CYS A 28 -11.62 -22.28 4.05
CA CYS A 28 -12.48 -22.19 2.87
C CYS A 28 -13.07 -23.56 2.52
N PRO A 29 -14.33 -23.61 2.04
CA PRO A 29 -14.92 -24.86 1.57
C PRO A 29 -14.17 -25.40 0.35
N GLU A 30 -14.12 -26.73 0.21
CA GLU A 30 -13.51 -27.44 -0.94
C GLU A 30 -14.14 -27.01 -2.28
N HIS A 31 -15.42 -26.67 -2.25
CA HIS A 31 -16.18 -26.20 -3.41
C HIS A 31 -16.92 -24.91 -3.09
N CYS A 32 -16.84 -23.97 -4.02
CA CYS A 32 -17.61 -22.74 -3.94
C CYS A 32 -19.05 -22.97 -4.42
N ASP A 33 -20.02 -22.75 -3.54
CA ASP A 33 -21.42 -22.59 -3.93
C ASP A 33 -21.82 -21.10 -3.90
N SER A 34 -21.81 -20.48 -5.08
CA SER A 34 -22.16 -19.06 -5.22
C SER A 34 -23.61 -18.73 -4.84
N SER A 35 -24.49 -19.74 -4.71
CA SER A 35 -25.88 -19.52 -4.29
C SER A 35 -26.01 -19.22 -2.80
N GLU A 36 -25.02 -19.63 -2.00
CA GLU A 36 -24.93 -19.30 -0.57
C GLU A 36 -24.39 -17.88 -0.34
N CYS A 37 -23.82 -17.26 -1.38
CA CYS A 37 -23.34 -15.89 -1.29
C CYS A 37 -24.49 -14.91 -1.13
N ARG A 38 -24.29 -13.91 -0.27
CA ARG A 38 -25.23 -12.81 -0.11
C ARG A 38 -25.26 -11.98 -1.40
N SER A 39 -26.42 -11.91 -2.04
CA SER A 39 -26.57 -11.45 -3.44
C SER A 39 -27.08 -10.01 -3.61
N ASN A 40 -27.17 -9.23 -2.54
CA ASN A 40 -27.80 -7.90 -2.57
C ASN A 40 -26.75 -6.77 -2.53
N LEU A 41 -26.26 -6.33 -3.69
CA LEU A 41 -25.06 -5.49 -3.72
C LEU A 41 -25.27 -4.21 -4.54
N HIS A 42 -25.94 -3.22 -3.93
CA HIS A 42 -25.78 -1.80 -4.29
C HIS A 42 -24.41 -1.27 -3.80
N CYS A 43 -23.31 -1.94 -4.14
CA CYS A 43 -21.98 -1.51 -3.74
C CYS A 43 -21.44 -0.44 -4.70
N LYS A 44 -20.63 0.47 -4.17
CA LYS A 44 -19.78 1.34 -5.00
C LYS A 44 -18.72 0.55 -5.76
N LYS A 45 -18.19 -0.50 -5.13
CA LYS A 45 -17.17 -1.40 -5.68
C LYS A 45 -17.30 -2.78 -5.04
N THR A 46 -17.08 -3.82 -5.83
CA THR A 46 -17.07 -5.20 -5.36
C THR A 46 -15.68 -5.82 -5.51
N VAL A 47 -15.37 -6.77 -4.62
CA VAL A 47 -14.18 -7.61 -4.66
C VAL A 47 -14.58 -9.05 -4.37
N LEU A 48 -13.68 -9.98 -4.68
CA LEU A 48 -13.84 -11.36 -4.29
C LEU A 48 -13.37 -11.54 -2.84
N ASP A 49 -14.07 -12.38 -2.09
CA ASP A 49 -13.68 -12.79 -0.74
C ASP A 49 -12.36 -13.59 -0.73
N ASP A 50 -11.81 -13.90 0.45
CA ASP A 50 -10.55 -14.64 0.57
C ASP A 50 -10.65 -16.09 0.07
N CYS A 51 -11.86 -16.66 0.07
CA CYS A 51 -12.13 -17.99 -0.47
C CYS A 51 -12.32 -18.00 -1.99
N SER A 52 -12.18 -16.84 -2.64
CA SER A 52 -12.35 -16.71 -4.08
C SER A 52 -13.72 -17.19 -4.58
N CYS A 53 -14.77 -17.06 -3.76
CA CYS A 53 -16.10 -17.60 -4.01
C CYS A 53 -17.14 -16.51 -4.16
N CYS A 54 -17.32 -15.69 -3.10
CA CYS A 54 -18.36 -14.69 -3.07
C CYS A 54 -17.86 -13.33 -3.53
N GLN A 55 -18.66 -12.68 -4.38
CA GLN A 55 -18.48 -11.27 -4.67
C GLN A 55 -19.13 -10.45 -3.54
N VAL A 56 -18.33 -9.64 -2.86
CA VAL A 56 -18.73 -8.86 -1.68
C VAL A 56 -18.46 -7.37 -1.91
N CYS A 57 -19.12 -6.49 -1.15
CA CYS A 57 -18.77 -5.07 -1.16
C CYS A 57 -17.34 -4.88 -0.66
N ALA A 58 -16.57 -4.05 -1.37
CA ALA A 58 -15.24 -3.65 -0.94
C ALA A 58 -15.30 -2.52 0.08
N ALA A 59 -14.51 -2.64 1.15
CA ALA A 59 -14.21 -1.55 2.06
C ALA A 59 -13.37 -0.47 1.33
N GLY A 60 -13.80 0.78 1.50
CA GLY A 60 -13.16 1.99 0.99
C GLY A 60 -12.05 2.51 1.89
N LEU A 61 -11.39 3.58 1.45
CA LEU A 61 -10.33 4.24 2.21
C LEU A 61 -10.87 4.75 3.56
N GLY A 62 -10.21 4.38 4.65
CA GLY A 62 -10.62 4.78 6.00
C GLY A 62 -11.68 3.89 6.64
N GLU A 63 -12.25 2.93 5.93
CA GLU A 63 -13.20 1.96 6.48
C GLU A 63 -12.48 0.82 7.19
N THR A 64 -13.19 0.17 8.11
CA THR A 64 -12.70 -0.99 8.87
C THR A 64 -12.49 -2.18 7.95
N CYS A 65 -11.43 -2.93 8.22
CA CYS A 65 -11.13 -4.16 7.52
C CYS A 65 -10.63 -5.23 8.48
N TYR A 66 -10.81 -6.48 8.06
CA TYR A 66 -10.36 -7.65 8.81
C TYR A 66 -9.31 -8.40 7.99
N ARG A 67 -8.59 -9.30 8.67
CA ARG A 67 -7.62 -10.18 8.02
C ARG A 67 -8.28 -11.08 6.99
N THR A 68 -9.33 -11.75 7.41
CA THR A 68 -10.01 -12.79 6.66
C THR A 68 -11.45 -12.41 6.45
N VAL A 69 -11.90 -12.52 5.21
CA VAL A 69 -13.27 -12.21 4.83
C VAL A 69 -13.78 -13.34 3.95
N SER A 70 -14.79 -14.07 4.43
CA SER A 70 -15.51 -15.10 3.68
C SER A 70 -16.99 -14.71 3.62
N GLY A 71 -17.50 -14.39 2.43
CA GLY A 71 -18.90 -14.00 2.24
C GLY A 71 -19.42 -12.76 2.99
N MET A 72 -18.54 -11.90 3.54
CA MET A 72 -18.95 -10.69 4.27
C MET A 72 -18.69 -9.40 3.48
N ASP A 73 -19.66 -8.49 3.51
CA ASP A 73 -19.61 -7.20 2.84
C ASP A 73 -18.89 -6.12 3.65
N GLY A 74 -18.14 -5.25 2.96
CA GLY A 74 -17.64 -4.00 3.53
C GLY A 74 -16.47 -4.15 4.51
N VAL A 75 -15.86 -5.33 4.57
CA VAL A 75 -14.78 -5.66 5.51
C VAL A 75 -13.47 -6.06 4.81
N LYS A 76 -13.47 -6.13 3.47
CA LYS A 76 -12.29 -6.40 2.64
C LYS A 76 -11.91 -5.17 1.84
N CYS A 77 -10.70 -4.65 2.03
CA CYS A 77 -10.24 -3.47 1.29
C CYS A 77 -10.27 -3.68 -0.22
N GLY A 78 -10.73 -2.67 -0.95
CA GLY A 78 -10.68 -2.64 -2.41
C GLY A 78 -9.25 -2.58 -2.98
N PRO A 79 -9.09 -2.78 -4.30
CA PRO A 79 -7.78 -2.67 -4.95
C PRO A 79 -7.24 -1.24 -4.84
N GLY A 80 -5.92 -1.13 -4.69
CA GLY A 80 -5.22 0.11 -4.36
C GLY A 80 -5.21 0.45 -2.87
N LEU A 81 -5.81 -0.41 -2.05
CA LEU A 81 -5.82 -0.31 -0.60
C LEU A 81 -5.25 -1.58 0.04
N ARG A 82 -4.68 -1.44 1.23
CA ARG A 82 -4.33 -2.54 2.14
C ARG A 82 -4.95 -2.32 3.50
N CYS A 83 -5.23 -3.42 4.20
CA CYS A 83 -5.63 -3.34 5.59
C CYS A 83 -4.39 -3.03 6.46
N GLN A 84 -4.41 -1.90 7.16
CA GLN A 84 -3.41 -1.59 8.17
C GLN A 84 -3.99 -1.97 9.54
N PHE A 85 -3.50 -3.07 10.09
CA PHE A 85 -3.92 -3.55 11.40
C PHE A 85 -3.31 -2.73 12.53
N TYR A 86 -4.07 -2.63 13.62
CA TYR A 86 -3.60 -2.10 14.89
C TYR A 86 -3.39 -3.25 15.87
N SER A 87 -2.63 -3.02 16.95
CA SER A 87 -2.38 -4.05 17.97
C SER A 87 -3.55 -4.24 18.94
N GLU A 88 -4.70 -3.64 18.65
CA GLU A 88 -5.93 -3.73 19.44
C GLU A 88 -6.86 -4.76 18.79
N GLU A 89 -7.38 -5.65 19.62
CA GLU A 89 -8.39 -6.63 19.25
C GLU A 89 -9.77 -5.98 19.46
N ASP A 90 -10.77 -6.33 18.64
CA ASP A 90 -12.13 -5.89 18.90
C ASP A 90 -12.75 -6.63 20.10
N ASP A 91 -14.00 -6.31 20.45
CA ASP A 91 -14.72 -6.93 21.57
C ASP A 91 -14.84 -8.47 21.45
N PHE A 92 -14.58 -9.02 20.26
CA PHE A 92 -14.63 -10.45 19.97
C PHE A 92 -13.24 -11.11 19.93
N GLY A 93 -12.16 -10.35 20.09
CA GLY A 93 -10.79 -10.84 20.01
C GLY A 93 -10.25 -10.92 18.58
N ASP A 94 -10.96 -10.36 17.59
CA ASP A 94 -10.52 -10.33 16.21
C ASP A 94 -9.65 -9.09 15.96
N GLU A 95 -8.53 -9.28 15.26
CA GLU A 95 -7.72 -8.14 14.86
C GLU A 95 -8.35 -7.44 13.66
N PHE A 96 -8.66 -6.18 13.87
CA PHE A 96 -9.17 -5.30 12.84
C PHE A 96 -8.12 -4.26 12.45
N GLY A 97 -8.35 -3.64 11.31
CA GLY A 97 -7.53 -2.58 10.78
C GLY A 97 -8.36 -1.54 10.05
N ILE A 98 -7.66 -0.59 9.44
CA ILE A 98 -8.28 0.42 8.59
C ILE A 98 -7.68 0.34 7.20
N CYS A 99 -8.52 0.41 6.18
CA CYS A 99 -8.06 0.43 4.80
C CYS A 99 -7.28 1.72 4.52
N LYS A 100 -6.01 1.55 4.15
CA LYS A 100 -5.12 2.63 3.73
C LYS A 100 -4.67 2.41 2.31
N ASP A 101 -4.28 3.49 1.66
CA ASP A 101 -3.62 3.44 0.37
C ASP A 101 -2.43 2.48 0.34
N CYS A 102 -2.21 1.90 -0.84
CA CYS A 102 -0.96 1.21 -1.12
C CYS A 102 0.25 2.14 -0.95
N PRO A 103 1.36 1.63 -0.40
CA PRO A 103 2.61 2.38 -0.42
C PRO A 103 3.03 2.68 -1.87
N TYR A 104 3.86 3.70 -2.06
CA TYR A 104 4.38 4.00 -3.38
C TYR A 104 5.18 2.82 -3.94
N GLY A 105 5.00 2.56 -5.23
CA GLY A 105 5.65 1.44 -5.90
C GLY A 105 4.88 0.12 -5.86
N THR A 106 3.70 0.06 -5.22
CA THR A 106 2.83 -1.11 -5.27
C THR A 106 1.39 -0.79 -5.66
N PHE A 107 0.67 -1.80 -6.14
CA PHE A 107 -0.69 -1.69 -6.62
C PHE A 107 -1.48 -3.00 -6.45
N GLY A 108 -2.76 -2.96 -6.81
CA GLY A 108 -3.63 -4.14 -6.81
C GLY A 108 -4.25 -4.47 -5.46
N MET A 109 -4.68 -5.72 -5.29
CA MET A 109 -5.30 -6.20 -4.06
C MET A 109 -4.25 -6.39 -2.96
N GLU A 110 -4.52 -5.85 -1.76
CA GLU A 110 -3.57 -5.85 -0.64
C GLU A 110 -2.18 -5.28 -0.99
N CYS A 111 -2.05 -4.56 -2.11
CA CYS A 111 -0.80 -4.01 -2.60
C CYS A 111 0.28 -5.07 -2.90
N LYS A 112 -0.13 -6.26 -3.36
CA LYS A 112 0.76 -7.40 -3.65
C LYS A 112 1.60 -7.20 -4.92
N GLU A 113 1.17 -6.33 -5.83
CA GLU A 113 1.82 -6.14 -7.12
C GLU A 113 2.80 -4.96 -7.06
N THR A 114 3.94 -5.07 -7.74
CA THR A 114 4.97 -4.03 -7.77
C THR A 114 4.94 -3.26 -9.09
N CYS A 115 4.96 -1.93 -9.03
CA CYS A 115 4.98 -1.06 -10.21
C CYS A 115 6.22 -1.35 -11.08
N ASN A 116 6.01 -1.57 -12.38
CA ASN A 116 7.08 -1.73 -13.37
C ASN A 116 7.18 -0.49 -14.27
N CYS A 117 7.54 0.65 -13.67
CA CYS A 117 7.61 1.94 -14.34
C CYS A 117 9.00 2.54 -14.19
N GLN A 118 9.45 3.32 -15.18
CA GLN A 118 10.76 3.98 -15.12
C GLN A 118 10.92 4.89 -13.89
N SER A 119 9.84 5.56 -13.48
CA SER A 119 9.79 6.40 -12.27
C SER A 119 9.55 5.59 -10.99
N GLY A 120 9.24 4.30 -11.09
CA GLY A 120 8.79 3.47 -9.96
C GLY A 120 7.39 3.81 -9.44
N ILE A 121 6.68 4.79 -10.02
CA ILE A 121 5.37 5.25 -9.54
C ILE A 121 4.29 4.86 -10.55
N CYS A 122 3.26 4.16 -10.07
CA CYS A 122 2.10 3.76 -10.85
C CYS A 122 0.78 4.02 -10.11
N ASP A 123 -0.32 3.99 -10.85
CA ASP A 123 -1.67 4.03 -10.31
C ASP A 123 -1.91 2.84 -9.37
N ARG A 124 -2.35 3.10 -8.14
CA ARG A 124 -2.47 2.09 -7.08
C ARG A 124 -3.50 1.01 -7.39
N VAL A 125 -4.47 1.28 -8.25
CA VAL A 125 -5.53 0.31 -8.60
C VAL A 125 -5.13 -0.54 -9.80
N THR A 126 -4.57 0.09 -10.83
CA THR A 126 -4.40 -0.50 -12.17
C THR A 126 -2.95 -0.85 -12.51
N GLY A 127 -1.97 -0.33 -11.77
CA GLY A 127 -0.56 -0.51 -12.08
C GLY A 127 -0.04 0.32 -13.24
N LYS A 128 -0.88 1.18 -13.84
CA LYS A 128 -0.48 2.00 -14.99
C LYS A 128 0.49 3.09 -14.57
N CYS A 129 1.59 3.22 -15.31
CA CYS A 129 2.61 4.22 -15.01
C CYS A 129 2.06 5.64 -15.08
N LEU A 130 2.32 6.41 -14.03
CA LEU A 130 1.97 7.82 -14.01
C LEU A 130 2.99 8.59 -14.87
N LYS A 131 2.47 9.39 -15.80
CA LYS A 131 3.30 10.27 -16.65
C LYS A 131 3.39 11.63 -15.98
N PHE A 132 4.57 11.96 -15.47
CA PHE A 132 4.86 13.31 -14.98
C PHE A 132 5.42 14.12 -16.15
N SER A 133 4.65 15.09 -16.64
CA SER A 133 5.04 15.99 -17.72
C SER A 133 6.11 17.01 -17.33
N PHE A 134 6.59 16.99 -16.09
CA PHE A 134 7.50 18.01 -15.53
C PHE A 134 8.99 17.68 -15.65
N PHE A 135 9.34 16.45 -16.04
CA PHE A 135 10.72 16.13 -16.41
C PHE A 135 10.79 16.03 -17.94
N PRO A 136 11.49 16.95 -18.63
CA PRO A 136 11.85 16.71 -20.01
C PRO A 136 12.81 15.53 -19.99
N TYR A 137 12.28 14.32 -20.21
CA TYR A 137 13.09 13.21 -20.64
C TYR A 137 13.88 13.71 -21.83
N SER A 138 15.21 13.73 -21.72
CA SER A 138 16.10 13.93 -22.84
C SER A 138 15.82 12.83 -23.85
N ALA A 139 14.87 13.11 -24.75
CA ALA A 139 14.70 12.34 -25.95
C ALA A 139 16.02 12.50 -26.70
N THR A 140 16.80 11.42 -26.77
CA THR A 140 17.86 11.27 -27.76
C THR A 140 17.20 11.25 -29.14
N LYS A 141 16.83 12.44 -29.62
CA LYS A 141 16.23 12.66 -30.93
C LYS A 141 17.35 12.59 -31.96
N SER A 142 17.46 11.45 -32.62
CA SER A 142 18.25 11.32 -33.84
C SER A 142 17.70 12.25 -34.93
N SER A 143 18.56 13.19 -35.33
CA SER A 143 18.66 13.87 -36.62
C SER A 143 17.37 14.35 -37.34
N ARG A 144 17.18 15.67 -37.39
CA ARG A 144 17.25 16.41 -38.66
C ARG A 144 17.35 17.93 -38.43
N ARG A 145 18.34 18.52 -39.10
CA ARG A 145 18.67 19.96 -39.19
C ARG A 145 17.43 20.82 -39.38
N PHE A 146 17.29 21.90 -38.61
CA PHE A 146 16.85 23.20 -39.12
C PHE A 146 17.50 24.33 -38.30
N VAL A 147 17.72 25.43 -39.01
CA VAL A 147 18.73 26.48 -38.79
C VAL A 147 18.23 27.58 -37.84
N SER A 148 19.17 28.08 -37.04
CA SER A 148 19.29 29.33 -36.25
C SER A 148 18.07 30.21 -35.95
N ASN A 149 17.96 30.64 -34.68
CA ASN A 149 18.37 32.00 -34.32
C ASN A 149 18.70 32.12 -32.83
N THR A 150 19.71 32.95 -32.59
CA THR A 150 20.35 33.36 -31.35
C THR A 150 19.41 34.18 -30.47
N GLU A 151 19.46 33.99 -29.15
CA GLU A 151 19.59 35.08 -28.16
C GLU A 151 19.96 34.48 -26.80
N LEU A 152 21.09 34.94 -26.28
CA LEU A 152 21.60 34.70 -24.93
C LEU A 152 20.88 35.69 -24.01
N ASP A 153 20.28 35.22 -22.93
CA ASP A 153 20.02 36.07 -21.77
C ASP A 153 20.51 35.41 -20.48
N LEU A 154 21.33 36.18 -19.80
CA LEU A 154 22.05 35.89 -18.57
C LEU A 154 21.15 36.18 -17.35
N ALA A 155 21.36 35.38 -16.30
CA ALA A 155 21.29 35.68 -14.86
C ALA A 155 20.11 36.49 -14.28
N SER A 156 19.49 35.97 -13.21
CA SER A 156 19.53 36.67 -11.91
C SER A 156 19.04 35.74 -10.80
N GLY A 157 19.92 35.44 -9.86
CA GLY A 157 19.55 34.91 -8.55
C GLY A 157 19.43 36.07 -7.58
N ASP A 158 18.39 36.05 -6.74
CA ASP A 158 18.35 36.85 -5.53
C ASP A 158 17.78 35.99 -4.41
N GLY A 159 18.66 35.61 -3.48
CA GLY A 159 18.27 35.14 -2.17
C GLY A 159 17.85 36.32 -1.30
N ASN A 160 16.88 36.12 -0.43
CA ASN A 160 16.67 37.06 0.66
C ASN A 160 16.65 36.32 1.99
N ALA A 161 17.66 36.63 2.79
CA ALA A 161 17.80 36.25 4.18
C ALA A 161 17.12 37.31 5.07
N VAL A 162 16.40 36.82 6.07
CA VAL A 162 16.16 37.37 7.42
C VAL A 162 16.45 38.85 7.65
N ARG A 163 15.42 39.57 8.13
CA ARG A 163 15.58 40.57 9.20
C ARG A 163 14.40 40.51 10.18
N GLU A 164 14.77 40.37 11.44
CA GLU A 164 13.98 40.40 12.66
C GLU A 164 14.03 41.83 13.24
N GLU A 165 12.88 42.36 13.68
CA GLU A 165 12.69 43.35 14.77
C GLU A 165 11.18 43.68 14.79
N THR A 166 10.35 43.22 15.73
CA THR A 166 10.24 43.42 17.20
C THR A 166 9.03 44.32 17.56
N VAL A 167 8.24 43.78 18.50
CA VAL A 167 7.27 44.41 19.41
C VAL A 167 5.89 44.84 18.88
N LYS A 168 4.86 44.01 19.14
CA LYS A 168 3.88 44.32 20.21
C LYS A 168 3.01 43.11 20.58
N GLU A 169 3.11 42.79 21.87
CA GLU A 169 2.33 41.87 22.68
C GLU A 169 0.82 42.10 22.59
N ASN A 170 0.04 41.02 22.52
CA ASN A 170 -1.26 40.88 23.19
C ASN A 170 -1.63 39.38 23.27
N ALA A 171 -1.90 38.94 24.49
CA ALA A 171 -2.27 37.58 24.87
C ALA A 171 -3.67 37.17 24.36
N ALA A 172 -3.84 35.90 23.99
CA ALA A 172 -4.98 35.04 24.41
C ALA A 172 -4.95 33.64 23.73
N GLN A 173 -4.68 32.63 24.55
CA GLN A 173 -5.36 31.33 24.67
C GLN A 173 -5.57 30.41 23.44
N SER A 174 -4.90 29.26 23.51
CA SER A 174 -5.12 28.03 22.74
C SER A 174 -6.51 27.39 22.98
N PRO A 175 -7.17 26.81 21.97
CA PRO A 175 -8.31 25.93 22.19
C PRO A 175 -7.81 24.50 22.47
N GLY A 176 -7.86 24.10 23.74
CA GLY A 176 -7.63 22.73 24.19
C GLY A 176 -8.76 21.78 23.81
N MET A 177 -8.38 20.54 23.51
CA MET A 177 -9.26 19.41 23.20
C MET A 177 -10.24 19.14 24.36
N LYS A 178 -11.53 19.07 24.05
CA LYS A 178 -12.57 18.67 25.01
C LYS A 178 -12.85 17.18 24.89
N TRP A 179 -12.38 16.44 25.88
CA TRP A 179 -12.73 15.05 26.17
C TRP A 179 -14.16 15.00 26.71
N LEU A 180 -15.03 14.16 26.13
CA LEU A 180 -16.36 13.85 26.65
C LEU A 180 -16.32 12.49 27.34
N ASN A 181 -16.73 12.42 28.60
CA ASN A 181 -16.87 11.17 29.36
C ASN A 181 -18.32 10.66 29.30
N PRO A 182 -18.54 9.33 29.34
CA PRO A 182 -19.84 8.69 29.12
C PRO A 182 -20.70 8.66 30.40
N ARG A 183 -22.01 8.46 30.21
CA ARG A 183 -22.97 7.97 31.21
C ARG A 183 -23.45 6.59 30.82
#